data_AF-S6SWK5-F1
#
_entry.id   AF-S6SWK5-F1
#
_cell.length_a   1.000
_cell.length_b   1.000
_cell.length_c   1.000
_cell.angle_alpha   90.00
_cell.angle_beta   90.00
_cell.angle_gamma   90.00
#
_symmetry.space_group_name_H-M   'P 1'
#
loop_
_entity.id
_entity.type
_entity.pdbx_description
1 polymer ?
#
loop_
_entity_poly.entity_id
_entity_poly.type
_entity_poly.pdbx_seq_one_letter_code
_entity_poly.pdbx_strand_id
1 'polypeptide(L)'
;AHLHATPETLLTLLRSAPWQARLKPLDERWSITTPLILGELSLTLEQLASLRPGDVLLPANCQFDSAGQGFLTLAGRQWAAQTDSQDQHLLLRLSHEEHSHHEY
;
A
#
# COMPACT_ATOMS: atom_id res chain seq x y z
N ALA A 1 11.21 -32.39 2.05
CA ALA A 1 12.38 -32.23 1.17
C ALA A 1 12.48 -30.75 0.82
N HIS A 2 13.57 -30.08 1.21
CA HIS A 2 13.81 -28.67 0.88
C HIS A 2 14.76 -28.61 -0.31
N LEU A 3 14.35 -27.94 -1.37
CA LEU A 3 15.20 -27.71 -2.54
C LEU A 3 15.90 -26.36 -2.34
N HIS A 4 17.22 -26.39 -2.21
CA HIS A 4 18.06 -25.18 -2.13
C HIS A 4 18.92 -25.11 -3.40
N ALA A 5 18.96 -23.93 -4.02
CA ALA A 5 19.82 -23.63 -5.16
C ALA A 5 20.19 -22.14 -5.13
N THR A 6 21.16 -21.72 -5.94
CA THR A 6 21.49 -20.30 -6.06
C THR A 6 20.34 -19.52 -6.70
N PRO A 7 20.20 -18.20 -6.44
CA PRO A 7 19.16 -17.39 -7.05
C PRO A 7 19.14 -17.48 -8.58
N GLU A 8 20.31 -17.52 -9.22
CA GLU A 8 20.45 -17.62 -10.68
C GLU A 8 19.91 -18.94 -11.21
N THR A 9 20.15 -20.03 -10.47
CA THR A 9 19.64 -21.36 -10.80
C THR A 9 18.11 -21.38 -10.69
N LEU A 10 17.55 -20.84 -9.61
CA LEU A 10 16.10 -20.74 -9.40
C LEU A 10 15.43 -19.87 -10.47
N LEU A 11 16.02 -18.73 -10.82
CA LEU A 11 15.53 -17.85 -11.89
C LEU A 11 15.65 -18.49 -13.27
N THR A 12 16.65 -19.34 -13.50
CA THR A 12 16.79 -20.07 -14.77
C THR A 12 15.72 -21.15 -14.88
N LEU A 13 15.45 -21.90 -13.80
CA LEU A 13 14.35 -22.87 -13.73
C LEU A 13 12.98 -22.19 -13.90
N LEU A 14 12.79 -21.02 -13.27
CA LEU A 14 11.60 -20.19 -13.44
C LEU A 14 11.40 -19.72 -14.89
N ARG A 15 12.47 -19.57 -15.68
CA ARG A 15 12.35 -19.17 -17.08
C ARG A 15 12.24 -20.34 -18.06
N SER A 16 12.78 -21.50 -17.70
CA SER A 16 12.91 -22.64 -18.63
C SER A 16 11.75 -23.63 -18.59
N ALA A 17 10.95 -23.65 -17.52
CA ALA A 17 9.82 -24.58 -17.45
C ALA A 17 8.60 -24.06 -18.23
N PRO A 18 7.80 -24.95 -18.85
CA PRO A 18 6.52 -24.58 -19.48
C PRO A 18 5.47 -24.34 -18.38
N TRP A 19 5.62 -23.26 -17.63
CA TRP A 19 4.69 -22.91 -16.56
C TRP A 19 3.29 -22.72 -17.12
N GLN A 20 2.36 -23.53 -16.65
CA GLN A 20 0.95 -23.32 -16.90
C GLN A 20 0.40 -22.43 -15.80
N ALA A 21 -0.15 -21.27 -16.18
CA ALA A 21 -0.85 -20.41 -15.23
C ALA A 21 -1.99 -21.20 -14.58
N ARG A 22 -1.91 -21.40 -13.27
CA ARG A 22 -2.97 -22.04 -12.49
C ARG A 22 -3.82 -20.96 -11.87
N LEU A 23 -4.96 -20.68 -12.50
CA LEU A 23 -6.02 -19.89 -11.89
C LEU A 23 -6.72 -20.78 -10.85
N LYS A 24 -6.28 -20.68 -9.60
CA LYS A 24 -6.95 -21.27 -8.44
C LYS A 24 -7.45 -20.14 -7.52
N PRO A 25 -8.62 -20.32 -6.88
CA PRO A 25 -9.01 -19.43 -5.80
C PRO A 25 -7.91 -19.38 -4.75
N LEU A 26 -7.57 -18.17 -4.32
CA LEU A 26 -6.66 -17.97 -3.20
C LEU A 26 -7.37 -18.43 -1.92
N ASP A 27 -6.66 -19.13 -1.04
CA ASP A 27 -7.22 -19.52 0.27
C ASP A 27 -7.56 -18.23 1.05
N GLU A 28 -8.75 -18.17 1.66
CA GLU A 28 -9.22 -17.03 2.44
C GLU A 28 -8.28 -16.68 3.62
N ARG A 29 -7.44 -17.63 4.04
CA ARG A 29 -6.39 -17.42 5.05
C ARG A 29 -5.23 -16.55 4.57
N TRP A 30 -5.09 -16.33 3.26
CA TRP A 30 -4.06 -15.46 2.71
C TRP A 30 -4.47 -13.99 2.88
N SER A 31 -3.97 -13.36 3.93
CA SER A 31 -4.17 -11.92 4.18
C SER A 31 -3.13 -11.09 3.43
N ILE A 32 -3.58 -10.08 2.69
CA ILE A 32 -2.73 -9.04 2.15
C ILE A 32 -2.88 -7.81 3.04
N THR A 33 -1.79 -7.41 3.70
CA THR A 33 -1.75 -6.18 4.48
C THR A 33 -1.19 -5.07 3.61
N THR A 34 -1.94 -3.98 3.46
CA THR A 34 -1.46 -2.76 2.80
C THR A 34 -1.57 -1.60 3.77
N PRO A 35 -0.50 -0.82 4.00
CA PRO A 35 -0.58 0.34 4.87
C PRO A 35 -1.48 1.40 4.23
N LEU A 36 -2.33 2.03 5.05
CA LEU A 36 -3.06 3.22 4.67
C LEU A 36 -2.16 4.43 4.90
N ILE A 37 -1.65 5.02 3.82
CA ILE A 37 -0.82 6.22 3.89
C ILE A 37 -1.71 7.45 3.98
N LEU A 38 -1.60 8.21 5.07
CA LEU A 38 -2.39 9.43 5.29
C LEU A 38 -1.74 10.67 4.68
N GLY A 39 -0.42 10.65 4.54
CA GLY A 39 0.36 11.72 3.95
C GLY A 39 1.86 11.49 4.08
N GLU A 40 2.62 12.39 3.49
CA GLU A 40 4.07 12.36 3.44
C GLU A 40 4.67 13.60 4.08
N LEU A 41 5.75 13.42 4.83
CA LEU A 41 6.50 14.48 5.47
C LEU A 41 7.99 14.18 5.37
N SER A 42 8.76 15.17 4.95
CA SER A 42 10.22 15.12 4.95
C SER A 42 10.75 15.91 6.15
N LEU A 43 11.59 15.26 6.95
CA LEU A 43 12.27 15.86 8.09
C LEU A 43 13.78 15.71 7.91
N THR A 44 14.55 16.70 8.38
CA THR A 44 16.00 16.50 8.55
C THR A 44 16.26 15.50 9.67
N LEU A 45 17.48 14.96 9.73
CA LEU A 45 17.86 14.02 10.77
C LEU A 45 17.77 14.66 12.17
N GLU A 46 18.13 15.93 12.28
CA GLU A 46 18.06 16.70 13.52
C GLU A 46 16.61 16.91 13.96
N GLN A 47 15.71 17.23 13.03
CA GLN A 47 14.28 17.37 13.32
C GLN A 47 13.68 16.05 13.80
N LEU A 48 13.98 14.95 13.09
CA LEU A 48 13.53 13.61 13.46
C LEU A 48 14.04 13.22 14.86
N ALA A 49 15.32 13.51 15.17
CA ALA A 49 15.92 13.24 16.47
C ALA A 49 15.36 14.12 17.60
N SER A 50 14.78 15.27 17.26
CA SER A 50 14.22 16.21 18.24
C SER A 50 12.79 15.86 18.68
N LEU A 51 12.10 14.94 17.98
CA LEU A 51 10.70 14.61 18.23
C LEU A 51 10.47 14.02 19.62
N ARG A 52 9.37 14.44 20.25
CA ARG A 52 8.94 14.01 21.57
C ARG A 52 7.47 13.56 21.56
N PRO A 53 7.08 12.68 22.50
CA PRO A 53 5.66 12.36 22.69
C PRO A 53 4.84 13.64 22.90
N GLY A 54 3.78 13.80 22.11
CA GLY A 54 2.92 14.99 22.12
C GLY A 54 3.19 15.98 20.99
N ASP A 55 4.30 15.86 20.26
CA ASP A 55 4.53 16.67 19.06
C ASP A 55 3.49 16.35 17.98
N VAL A 56 3.07 17.39 17.26
CA VAL A 56 2.13 17.29 16.14
C VAL A 56 2.90 17.39 14.84
N LEU A 57 2.76 16.36 13.99
CA LEU A 57 3.32 16.33 12.65
C LEU A 57 2.24 16.65 11.63
N LEU A 58 2.51 17.61 10.76
CA LEU A 58 1.64 17.98 9.66
C LEU A 58 2.29 17.51 8.36
N PRO A 59 1.70 16.54 7.65
CA PRO A 59 2.19 16.12 6.35
C PRO A 59 2.25 17.29 5.38
N ALA A 60 3.31 17.34 4.57
CA ALA A 60 3.42 18.33 3.49
C ALA A 60 2.50 17.97 2.32
N ASN A 61 2.35 16.67 2.05
CA ASN A 61 1.39 16.13 1.09
C ASN A 61 0.40 15.24 1.83
N CYS A 62 -0.81 15.73 2.06
CA CYS A 62 -1.90 14.94 2.61
C CYS A 62 -2.59 14.12 1.51
N GLN A 63 -2.78 12.83 1.75
CA GLN A 63 -3.56 11.95 0.86
C GLN A 63 -5.07 12.00 1.17
N PHE A 64 -5.40 12.49 2.37
CA PHE A 64 -6.77 12.69 2.85
C PHE A 64 -6.92 14.09 3.43
N ASP A 65 -8.08 14.70 3.21
CA ASP A 65 -8.46 15.95 3.84
C ASP A 65 -9.10 15.73 5.22
N SER A 66 -9.42 16.82 5.91
CA SER A 66 -10.07 16.79 7.22
C SER A 66 -11.53 16.30 7.19
N ALA A 67 -12.16 16.24 6.01
CA ALA A 67 -13.48 15.64 5.82
C ALA A 67 -13.39 14.13 5.53
N GLY A 68 -12.17 13.57 5.43
CA GLY A 68 -11.93 12.17 5.17
C GLY A 68 -12.01 11.77 3.70
N GLN A 69 -12.12 12.73 2.78
CA GLN A 69 -11.98 12.47 1.34
C GLN A 69 -10.50 12.34 0.98
N GLY A 70 -10.16 11.40 0.12
CA GLY A 70 -8.79 11.22 -0.32
C GLY A 70 -8.62 10.16 -1.41
N PHE A 71 -7.37 9.74 -1.60
CA PHE A 71 -7.02 8.69 -2.55
C PHE A 71 -6.19 7.60 -1.89
N LEU A 72 -6.37 6.37 -2.36
CA LEU A 72 -5.61 5.21 -1.92
C LEU A 72 -5.05 4.45 -3.12
N THR A 73 -3.75 4.14 -3.08
CA THR A 73 -3.11 3.26 -4.05
C THR A 73 -3.11 1.81 -3.56
N LEU A 74 -3.83 0.94 -4.26
CA LEU A 74 -3.89 -0.50 -4.00
C LEU A 74 -3.49 -1.27 -5.26
N ALA A 75 -2.50 -2.15 -5.14
CA ALA A 75 -2.01 -2.99 -6.24
C ALA A 75 -1.67 -2.19 -7.53
N GLY A 76 -1.10 -1.00 -7.38
CA GLY A 76 -0.72 -0.12 -8.50
C GLY A 76 -1.88 0.65 -9.13
N ARG A 77 -3.07 0.62 -8.53
CA ARG A 77 -4.25 1.37 -8.97
C ARG A 77 -4.63 2.40 -7.93
N GLN A 78 -5.05 3.58 -8.37
CA GLN A 78 -5.50 4.66 -7.49
C GLN A 78 -7.03 4.61 -7.36
N TRP A 79 -7.52 4.77 -6.14
CA TRP A 79 -8.94 4.72 -5.82
C TRP A 79 -9.36 5.98 -5.08
N ALA A 80 -10.49 6.56 -5.46
CA ALA A 80 -11.15 7.55 -4.63
C ALA A 80 -11.66 6.86 -3.35
N ALA A 81 -11.37 7.49 -2.21
CA ALA A 81 -11.60 6.92 -0.90
C ALA A 81 -12.28 7.93 0.03
N GLN A 82 -13.17 7.42 0.88
CA GLN A 82 -13.85 8.18 1.92
C GLN A 82 -13.70 7.44 3.25
N THR A 83 -13.27 8.15 4.28
CA THR A 83 -13.30 7.62 5.64
C THR A 83 -14.68 7.83 6.28
N ASP A 84 -15.09 6.86 7.07
CA ASP A 84 -16.29 6.89 7.90
C ASP A 84 -15.93 6.33 9.28
N SER A 85 -16.58 6.83 10.32
CA SER A 85 -16.37 6.35 11.69
C SER A 85 -17.62 5.63 12.17
N GLN A 86 -17.51 4.32 12.39
CA GLN A 86 -18.62 3.51 12.90
C GLN A 86 -18.13 2.69 14.10
N ASP A 87 -18.84 2.77 15.23
CA ASP A 87 -18.58 1.95 16.42
C ASP A 87 -17.11 1.92 16.87
N GLN A 88 -16.43 3.09 16.85
CA GLN A 88 -14.99 3.26 17.17
C GLN A 88 -14.02 2.63 16.16
N HIS A 89 -14.52 2.13 15.05
CA HIS A 89 -13.72 1.68 13.92
C HIS A 89 -13.69 2.73 12.82
N LEU A 90 -12.50 2.98 12.27
CA LEU A 90 -12.35 3.74 11.04
C LEU A 90 -12.60 2.80 9.87
N LEU A 91 -13.65 3.07 9.12
CA LEU A 91 -13.98 2.38 7.89
C LEU A 91 -13.48 3.20 6.71
N LEU A 92 -13.01 2.51 5.67
CA LEU A 92 -12.62 3.12 4.41
C LEU A 92 -13.52 2.60 3.31
N ARG A 93 -14.24 3.51 2.64
CA ARG A 93 -15.04 3.18 1.46
C ARG A 93 -14.26 3.56 0.21
N LEU A 94 -14.07 2.59 -0.68
CA LEU A 94 -13.52 2.79 -2.01
C LEU A 94 -14.68 2.93 -3.00
N SER A 95 -14.70 3.97 -3.82
CA SER A 95 -15.80 4.23 -4.75
C SER A 95 -15.49 3.80 -6.18
N HIS A 96 -14.48 4.40 -6.79
CA HIS A 96 -14.10 4.17 -8.18
C HIS A 96 -12.59 4.29 -8.35
N GLU A 97 -12.08 3.60 -9.38
CA GLU A 97 -10.69 3.74 -9.81
C GLU A 97 -10.52 5.11 -10.47
N GLU A 98 -9.57 5.88 -9.96
CA GLU A 98 -9.12 7.11 -10.59
C GLU A 98 -8.06 6.75 -11.62
N HIS A 99 -8.28 7.15 -12.87
CA HIS A 99 -7.24 7.07 -13.87
C HIS A 99 -6.30 8.23 -13.62
N SER A 100 -5.14 7.95 -13.01
CA SER A 100 -4.06 8.93 -12.91
C SER A 100 -3.73 9.38 -14.34
N HIS A 101 -4.18 10.58 -14.71
CA HIS A 101 -3.86 11.25 -15.96
C HIS A 101 -2.37 11.61 -15.89
N HIS A 102 -1.49 10.66 -16.23
CA HIS A 102 -0.11 10.99 -16.56
C HIS A 102 -0.15 11.66 -17.94
N GLU A 103 -0.46 12.96 -17.97
CA GLU A 103 -0.04 13.80 -19.09
C GLU A 103 1.48 13.97 -19.00
N TYR A 104 2.14 13.43 -20.03
CA TYR A 104 3.57 13.58 -20.31
C TYR A 104 3.91 15.00 -20.76
#